data_AF-A0A6S7IW53-F1
#
_entry.id   AF-A0A6S7IW53-F1
#
_cell.length_a   1.000
_cell.length_b   1.000
_cell.length_c   1.000
_cell.angle_alpha   90.00
_cell.angle_beta   90.00
_cell.angle_gamma   90.00
#
_symmetry.space_group_name_H-M   'P 1'
#
loop_
_entity.id
_entity.type
_entity.pdbx_description
1 polymer ?
#
loop_
_entity_poly.entity_id
_entity_poly.type
_entity_poly.pdbx_seq_one_letter_code
_entity_poly.pdbx_strand_id
1 'polypeptide(L)'
;MPVPTPEQKEEIYEAISKYPTDLSSLSITDVSALLNYLGMRNYVETFEAELIDGAMLASMDKESLESLNLIPFHVTKLMKFIGGWRPNSKIRLKK
;
A
#
# COMPACT_ATOMS: atom_id res chain seq x y z
N MET A 1 14.35 -6.55 -10.17
CA MET A 1 14.73 -6.52 -8.74
C MET A 1 14.92 -7.94 -8.25
N PRO A 2 15.86 -8.20 -7.33
CA PRO A 2 15.94 -9.49 -6.66
C PRO A 2 14.62 -9.77 -5.92
N VAL A 3 14.16 -11.01 -5.98
CA VAL A 3 12.98 -11.47 -5.24
C VAL A 3 13.31 -11.40 -3.74
N PRO A 4 12.45 -10.81 -2.89
CA PRO A 4 12.69 -10.80 -1.45
C PRO A 4 12.83 -12.23 -0.92
N THR A 5 13.84 -12.44 -0.08
CA THR A 5 14.03 -13.67 0.70
C THR A 5 12.83 -13.90 1.63
N PRO A 6 12.60 -15.14 2.12
CA PRO A 6 11.54 -15.40 3.10
C PRO A 6 11.61 -14.50 4.34
N GLU A 7 12.81 -14.23 4.84
CA GLU A 7 13.06 -13.38 6.01
C GLU A 7 12.63 -11.94 5.72
N GLN A 8 13.04 -11.39 4.56
CA GLN A 8 12.63 -10.06 4.11
C GLN A 8 11.12 -9.97 3.88
N LYS A 9 10.47 -11.04 3.41
CA LYS A 9 9.01 -11.06 3.26
C LYS A 9 8.31 -10.94 4.61
N GLU A 10 8.76 -11.67 5.64
CA GLU A 10 8.15 -11.59 6.97
C GLU A 10 8.31 -10.19 7.57
N GLU A 11 9.48 -9.56 7.42
CA GLU A 11 9.69 -8.17 7.81
C GLU A 11 8.74 -7.20 7.10
N ILE A 12 8.52 -7.38 5.79
CA ILE A 12 7.55 -6.59 5.03
C ILE A 12 6.13 -6.80 5.58
N TYR A 13 5.72 -8.04 5.86
CA TYR A 13 4.39 -8.30 6.40
C TYR A 13 4.20 -7.70 7.80
N GLU A 14 5.20 -7.79 8.67
CA GLU A 14 5.19 -7.17 10.00
C GLU A 14 5.21 -5.63 9.94
N ALA A 15 5.89 -5.04 8.95
CA ALA A 15 5.82 -3.60 8.71
C ALA A 15 4.42 -3.18 8.28
N ILE A 16 3.83 -3.91 7.32
CA ILE A 16 2.49 -3.60 6.80
C ILE A 16 1.41 -3.81 7.86
N SER A 17 1.52 -4.84 8.71
CA SER A 17 0.53 -5.17 9.74
C SER A 17 0.36 -4.05 10.78
N LYS A 18 1.39 -3.22 10.96
CA LYS A 18 1.42 -2.10 11.91
C LYS A 18 0.82 -0.81 11.35
N TYR A 19 0.56 -0.72 10.05
CA TYR A 19 -0.09 0.47 9.48
C TYR A 19 -1.50 0.64 10.02
N PRO A 20 -1.87 1.84 10.50
CA PRO A 20 -3.19 2.11 11.06
C PRO A 20 -4.27 1.91 9.99
N THR A 21 -5.48 1.52 10.40
CA THR A 21 -6.62 1.42 9.48
C THR A 21 -7.00 2.79 8.92
N ASP A 22 -7.01 3.81 9.79
CA ASP A 22 -7.11 5.20 9.38
C ASP A 22 -5.76 5.71 8.89
N LEU A 23 -5.67 5.96 7.59
CA LEU A 23 -4.45 6.42 6.94
C LEU A 23 -4.28 7.94 7.00
N SER A 24 -5.26 8.70 7.50
CA SER A 24 -5.30 10.16 7.37
C SER A 24 -4.13 10.90 8.04
N SER A 25 -3.45 10.26 8.98
CA SER A 25 -2.28 10.83 9.68
C SER A 25 -0.94 10.59 8.98
N LEU A 26 -0.91 9.80 7.91
CA LEU A 26 0.34 9.49 7.19
C LEU A 26 0.84 10.70 6.42
N SER A 27 2.14 10.95 6.49
CA SER A 27 2.81 11.92 5.63
C SER A 27 3.03 11.36 4.21
N ILE A 28 3.43 12.22 3.27
CA ILE A 28 3.85 11.81 1.90
C ILE A 28 4.97 10.76 1.97
N THR A 29 5.91 10.90 2.90
CA THR A 29 7.00 9.94 3.10
C THR A 29 6.48 8.59 3.61
N ASP A 30 5.50 8.60 4.51
CA ASP A 30 4.89 7.36 5.03
C ASP A 30 4.07 6.64 3.95
N VAL A 31 3.38 7.39 3.08
CA VAL A 31 2.68 6.85 1.90
C VAL A 31 3.67 6.24 0.91
N SER A 32 4.81 6.88 0.68
CA SER A 32 5.87 6.36 -0.18
C SER A 32 6.47 5.06 0.37
N ALA A 33 6.72 5.00 1.69
CA ALA A 33 7.14 3.77 2.36
C ALA A 33 6.06 2.67 2.24
N LEU A 34 4.78 3.02 2.41
CA LEU A 34 3.67 2.10 2.26
C LEU A 34 3.63 1.49 0.85
N LEU A 35 3.75 2.30 -0.20
CA LEU A 35 3.79 1.82 -1.58
C LEU A 35 4.96 0.85 -1.81
N ASN A 36 6.13 1.13 -1.23
CA ASN A 36 7.28 0.23 -1.30
C ASN A 36 6.96 -1.13 -0.64
N TYR A 37 6.42 -1.13 0.58
CA TYR A 37 6.02 -2.36 1.26
C TYR A 37 4.94 -3.15 0.50
N LEU A 38 4.00 -2.44 -0.13
CA LEU A 38 2.98 -3.06 -0.99
C LEU A 38 3.54 -3.55 -2.34
N GLY A 39 4.84 -3.46 -2.61
CA GLY A 39 5.43 -3.87 -3.88
C GLY A 39 4.98 -2.98 -5.05
N MET A 40 4.61 -1.74 -4.75
CA MET A 40 4.07 -0.73 -5.66
C MET A 40 5.07 0.43 -5.86
N ARG A 41 6.38 0.15 -5.72
CA ARG A 41 7.45 1.16 -5.81
C ARG A 41 7.43 2.02 -7.07
N ASN A 42 6.91 1.48 -8.18
CA ASN A 42 6.87 2.19 -9.47
C ASN A 42 5.93 3.40 -9.45
N TYR A 43 5.10 3.57 -8.42
CA TYR A 43 4.19 4.71 -8.26
C TYR A 43 4.66 5.71 -7.21
N VAL A 44 5.79 5.46 -6.53
CA VAL A 44 6.29 6.36 -5.47
C VAL A 44 6.51 7.76 -6.03
N GLU A 45 7.22 7.89 -7.14
CA GLU A 45 7.48 9.19 -7.77
C GLU A 45 6.19 9.92 -8.15
N THR A 46 5.17 9.19 -8.66
CA THR A 46 3.86 9.77 -8.99
C THR A 46 3.16 10.30 -7.74
N PHE A 47 3.15 9.52 -6.66
CA PHE A 47 2.47 9.94 -5.42
C PHE A 47 3.18 11.11 -4.73
N GLU A 48 4.51 11.13 -4.77
CA GLU A 48 5.30 12.27 -4.27
C GLU A 48 5.07 13.52 -5.11
N ALA A 49 5.09 13.42 -6.44
CA ALA A 49 4.89 14.55 -7.34
C ALA A 49 3.49 15.17 -7.23
N GLU A 50 2.47 14.34 -7.01
CA GLU A 50 1.08 14.76 -6.81
C GLU A 50 0.75 15.11 -5.34
N LEU A 51 1.76 15.14 -4.46
CA LEU A 51 1.64 15.48 -3.03
C LEU A 51 0.58 14.65 -2.28
N ILE A 52 0.50 13.36 -2.58
CA ILE A 52 -0.49 12.46 -1.99
C ILE A 52 -0.03 12.04 -0.59
N ASP A 53 -0.58 12.69 0.42
CA ASP A 53 -0.47 12.28 1.81
C ASP A 53 -1.56 11.25 2.19
N GLY A 54 -1.56 10.85 3.46
CA GLY A 54 -2.50 9.88 4.00
C GLY A 54 -3.95 10.34 3.98
N ALA A 55 -4.21 11.63 4.17
CA ALA A 55 -5.56 12.19 4.15
C ALA A 55 -6.13 12.18 2.74
N MET A 56 -5.33 12.60 1.75
CA MET A 56 -5.71 12.51 0.34
C MET A 56 -5.97 11.06 -0.05
N LEU A 57 -5.02 10.15 0.23
CA LEU A 57 -5.14 8.73 -0.09
C LEU A 57 -6.39 8.08 0.53
N ALA A 58 -6.70 8.38 1.79
CA ALA A 58 -7.88 7.85 2.48
C ALA A 58 -9.21 8.31 1.86
N SER A 59 -9.21 9.46 1.18
CA SER A 59 -10.38 10.02 0.50
C SER A 59 -10.56 9.54 -0.94
N MET A 60 -9.53 8.91 -1.53
CA MET A 60 -9.57 8.50 -2.92
C MET A 60 -10.56 7.37 -3.16
N ASP A 61 -11.33 7.52 -4.23
CA ASP A 61 -12.13 6.44 -4.79
C ASP A 61 -11.39 5.71 -5.92
N LYS A 62 -12.09 4.75 -6.53
CA LYS A 62 -11.53 3.92 -7.59
C LYS A 62 -11.11 4.77 -8.81
N GLU A 63 -11.94 5.73 -9.22
CA GLU A 63 -11.70 6.56 -10.40
C GLU A 63 -10.50 7.50 -10.18
N SER A 64 -10.41 8.10 -8.99
CA SER A 64 -9.27 8.92 -8.58
C SER A 64 -7.96 8.14 -8.64
N LEU A 65 -7.93 6.89 -8.16
CA LEU A 65 -6.75 6.04 -8.24
C LEU A 65 -6.42 5.61 -9.67
N GLU A 66 -7.43 5.37 -10.53
CA GLU A 66 -7.22 5.05 -11.95
C GLU A 66 -6.60 6.23 -12.72
N SER A 67 -6.92 7.47 -12.34
CA SER A 67 -6.36 8.67 -12.95
C SER A 67 -4.83 8.81 -12.75
N LEU A 68 -4.27 8.14 -11.74
CA LEU A 68 -2.83 8.09 -11.46
C LEU A 68 -2.08 7.03 -12.29
N ASN A 69 -2.72 6.47 -13.33
CA ASN A 69 -2.15 5.44 -14.21
C ASN A 69 -1.73 4.14 -13.51
N LEU A 70 -2.40 3.78 -12.40
CA LEU A 70 -2.23 2.48 -11.77
C LEU A 70 -2.86 1.39 -12.65
N ILE A 71 -2.21 0.22 -12.71
CA ILE A 71 -2.85 -0.94 -13.33
C ILE A 71 -4.07 -1.38 -12.48
N PRO A 72 -5.10 -2.00 -13.08
CA PRO A 72 -6.34 -2.35 -12.38
C PRO A 72 -6.16 -3.18 -11.11
N PHE A 73 -5.15 -4.06 -11.10
CA PHE A 73 -4.79 -4.85 -9.92
C PHE A 73 -4.31 -3.98 -8.75
N HIS A 74 -3.49 -2.96 -9.01
CA HIS A 74 -2.95 -2.07 -7.99
C HIS A 74 -4.01 -1.11 -7.44
N VAL A 75 -4.93 -0.64 -8.29
CA VAL A 75 -6.13 0.09 -7.84
C VAL A 75 -6.93 -0.75 -6.86
N THR A 76 -7.22 -2.01 -7.22
CA THR A 76 -7.94 -2.95 -6.34
C THR A 76 -7.21 -3.17 -5.02
N LYS A 77 -5.88 -3.28 -5.06
CA LYS A 77 -5.03 -3.48 -3.88
C LYS A 77 -5.10 -2.29 -2.93
N LEU A 78 -4.98 -1.05 -3.43
CA LEU A 78 -5.09 0.15 -2.62
C LEU A 78 -6.51 0.34 -2.08
N MET A 79 -7.55 0.15 -2.88
CA MET A 79 -8.94 0.23 -2.39
C MET A 79 -9.20 -0.74 -1.23
N LYS A 80 -8.69 -1.97 -1.31
CA LYS A 80 -8.76 -2.92 -0.19
C LYS A 80 -7.97 -2.43 1.02
N PHE A 81 -6.76 -1.89 0.79
CA PHE A 81 -5.90 -1.39 1.86
C PHE A 81 -6.52 -0.20 2.61
N ILE A 82 -7.06 0.76 1.86
CA ILE A 82 -7.85 1.89 2.39
C ILE A 82 -9.05 1.37 3.18
N GLY A 83 -9.71 0.31 2.69
CA GLY A 83 -10.77 -0.41 3.40
C GLY A 83 -10.34 -1.27 4.59
N GLY A 84 -9.10 -1.15 5.06
CA GLY A 84 -8.59 -1.82 6.27
C GLY A 84 -8.00 -3.22 6.04
N TRP A 85 -7.95 -3.73 4.82
CA TRP A 85 -7.26 -4.99 4.55
C TRP A 85 -5.74 -4.83 4.68
N ARG A 86 -5.08 -5.80 5.32
CA ARG A 86 -3.62 -5.92 5.36
C ARG A 86 -3.20 -7.31 4.84
N PRO A 87 -2.20 -7.41 3.94
CA PRO A 87 -1.59 -8.69 3.58
C PRO A 87 -1.11 -9.45 4.82
N ASN A 88 -1.36 -10.76 4.86
CA ASN A 88 -0.91 -11.64 5.94
C ASN A 88 -0.06 -12.77 5.35
N SER A 89 1.12 -13.04 5.93
CA SER A 89 1.98 -14.16 5.55
C SER A 89 1.37 -15.51 5.91
N LYS A 90 0.54 -15.55 6.95
CA LYS A 90 -0.12 -16.75 7.47
C LYS A 90 -1.41 -16.99 6.68
N ILE A 91 -1.33 -17.84 5.66
CA ILE A 91 -2.52 -18.56 5.19
C ILE A 91 -3.01 -19.36 6.39
N ARG A 92 -4.15 -18.96 6.96
CA ARG A 92 -4.85 -19.76 7.96
C ARG A 92 -5.28 -21.05 7.28
N LEU A 93 -4.45 -22.09 7.36
CA LEU A 93 -4.85 -23.45 7.04
C LEU A 93 -6.10 -23.71 7.90
N LYS A 94 -7.27 -23.74 7.27
CA LYS A 94 -8.47 -24.27 7.92
C LYS A 94 -8.18 -25.76 8.15
N LYS A 95 -7.94 -26.13 9.41
CA LYS A 95 -8.10 -27.51 9.86
C LYS A 95 -9.55 -27.94 9.67
#